data_AF-A0A1H7Y543-F1
#
_entry.id   AF-A0A1H7Y543-F1
#
_cell.length_a   1.000
_cell.length_b   1.000
_cell.length_c   1.000
_cell.angle_alpha   90.00
_cell.angle_beta   90.00
_cell.angle_gamma   90.00
#
_symmetry.space_group_name_H-M   'P 1'
#
loop_
_entity.id
_entity.type
_entity.pdbx_description
1 polymer ?
#
loop_
_entity_poly.entity_id
_entity_poly.type
_entity_poly.pdbx_seq_one_letter_code
_entity_poly.pdbx_strand_id
1 'polypeptide(L)'
;METLDYNSFAEKCIEDLKTLQNKFQTEYDLNWYENWFYSQTTGLLTLSTEDKELNFKYFEAGSFSEKSNTWKWSWDNNDVPDNTKERTKLIKEFGQKSNFPKLMRPFIYLITTTMLFGLFGCKDSKGKDFVFDEFKSQIEKLGMKIDSVDETGLIYISQGELTLKISLDNVRKDYNRDKNATHISDFVKALAEYSIDIPSKWADAKSDIYISLFPNDYEFQDFIHTKVTDEFSKVYIHSGQSKFSWISRDDLNKWGITETELDSQANTNADNLLAKTEISFDTIENRKLGLIEPEYPTLKAALLFAPAMKEKVKKDFGFPFYAVIPVRDFCYIFSEKDFNFFSKRIGQAVVDEYKQSGYPITTEILKFTDKGIEVVGRYPVN
;
A
#
# COMPACT_ATOMS: atom_id res chain seq x y z
N MET A 1 -24.75 -6.29 -42.92
CA MET A 1 -23.50 -6.18 -42.12
C MET A 1 -23.88 -6.55 -40.71
N GLU A 2 -23.26 -7.58 -40.13
CA GLU A 2 -23.38 -7.83 -38.69
C GLU A 2 -22.97 -6.56 -37.95
N THR A 3 -23.82 -6.09 -37.05
CA THR A 3 -23.49 -4.97 -36.18
C THR A 3 -22.42 -5.46 -35.22
N LEU A 4 -21.19 -4.98 -35.41
CA LEU A 4 -20.07 -5.26 -34.52
C LEU A 4 -20.47 -4.81 -33.11
N ASP A 5 -20.57 -5.75 -32.17
CA ASP A 5 -20.86 -5.43 -30.78
C ASP A 5 -19.61 -4.82 -30.12
N TYR A 6 -19.80 -3.74 -29.35
CA TYR A 6 -18.68 -3.04 -28.72
C TYR A 6 -17.95 -3.92 -27.72
N ASN A 7 -18.68 -4.67 -26.90
CA ASN A 7 -18.07 -5.47 -25.83
C ASN A 7 -17.26 -6.62 -26.44
N SER A 8 -17.84 -7.34 -27.40
CA SER A 8 -17.15 -8.40 -28.15
C SER A 8 -15.92 -7.87 -28.89
N PHE A 9 -16.01 -6.67 -29.49
CA PHE A 9 -14.86 -6.02 -30.13
C PHE A 9 -13.77 -5.65 -29.10
N ALA A 10 -14.16 -5.07 -27.97
CA ALA A 10 -13.22 -4.66 -26.92
C ALA A 10 -12.52 -5.87 -26.29
N GLU A 11 -13.24 -6.95 -26.01
CA GLU A 11 -12.70 -8.22 -25.53
C GLU A 11 -11.64 -8.76 -26.49
N LYS A 12 -11.96 -8.81 -27.78
CA LYS A 12 -10.99 -9.21 -28.81
C LYS A 12 -9.77 -8.30 -28.85
N CYS A 13 -9.94 -6.98 -28.77
CA CYS A 13 -8.82 -6.03 -28.71
C CYS A 13 -7.94 -6.25 -27.47
N ILE A 14 -8.51 -6.63 -26.33
CA ILE A 14 -7.75 -6.97 -25.12
C ILE A 14 -6.92 -8.24 -25.35
N GLU A 15 -7.49 -9.27 -25.96
CA GLU A 15 -6.77 -10.51 -26.30
C GLU A 15 -5.63 -10.27 -27.29
N ASP A 16 -5.90 -9.48 -28.34
CA ASP A 16 -4.90 -9.08 -29.33
C ASP A 16 -3.78 -8.26 -28.68
N LEU A 17 -4.13 -7.32 -27.78
CA LEU A 17 -3.16 -6.51 -27.04
C LEU A 17 -2.29 -7.36 -26.10
N LYS A 18 -2.88 -8.32 -25.36
CA LYS A 18 -2.13 -9.26 -24.52
C LYS A 18 -1.13 -10.05 -25.35
N THR A 19 -1.54 -10.52 -26.52
CA THR A 19 -0.66 -11.25 -27.45
C THR A 19 0.49 -10.36 -27.94
N LEU A 20 0.18 -9.13 -28.34
CA LEU A 20 1.18 -8.15 -28.77
C LEU A 20 2.15 -7.79 -27.64
N GLN A 21 1.65 -7.61 -26.42
CA GLN A 21 2.45 -7.27 -25.25
C GLN A 21 3.40 -8.41 -24.87
N ASN A 22 2.92 -9.65 -24.86
CA ASN A 22 3.77 -10.82 -24.60
C ASN A 22 4.88 -10.95 -25.66
N LYS A 23 4.53 -10.74 -26.94
CA LYS A 23 5.51 -10.75 -28.02
C LYS A 23 6.54 -9.62 -27.84
N PHE A 24 6.08 -8.41 -27.56
CA PHE A 24 6.92 -7.24 -27.34
C PHE A 24 7.88 -7.44 -26.15
N GLN A 25 7.36 -7.97 -25.04
CA GLN A 25 8.13 -8.32 -23.86
C GLN A 25 9.22 -9.34 -24.15
N THR A 26 8.88 -10.40 -24.89
CA THR A 26 9.82 -11.47 -25.23
C THR A 26 10.87 -11.02 -26.24
N GLU A 27 10.45 -10.25 -27.26
CA GLU A 27 11.32 -9.82 -28.37
C GLU A 27 12.41 -8.85 -27.90
N TYR A 28 12.10 -8.00 -26.91
CA TYR A 28 13.00 -6.95 -26.43
C TYR A 28 13.56 -7.20 -25.02
N ASP A 29 13.17 -8.30 -24.38
CA ASP A 29 13.53 -8.69 -23.01
C ASP A 29 13.25 -7.60 -21.97
N LEU A 30 12.00 -7.12 -21.96
CA LEU A 30 11.61 -5.92 -21.22
C LEU A 30 11.67 -6.09 -19.69
N ASN A 31 11.87 -7.31 -19.18
CA ASN A 31 11.96 -7.60 -17.75
C ASN A 31 13.36 -7.33 -17.16
N TRP A 32 14.35 -7.08 -18.00
CA TRP A 32 15.75 -6.97 -17.59
C TRP A 32 16.24 -5.51 -17.48
N TYR A 33 15.47 -4.52 -17.95
CA TYR A 33 15.90 -3.12 -17.90
C TYR A 33 15.67 -2.53 -16.50
N GLU A 34 16.73 -1.97 -15.93
CA GLU A 34 16.75 -1.40 -14.58
C GLU A 34 16.10 0.00 -14.54
N ASN A 35 16.16 0.73 -15.66
CA ASN A 35 15.66 2.09 -15.77
C ASN A 35 14.67 2.20 -16.92
N TRP A 36 13.65 3.03 -16.73
CA TRP A 36 12.73 3.43 -17.79
C TRP A 36 12.37 4.91 -17.65
N PHE A 37 12.22 5.58 -18.78
CA PHE A 37 11.86 6.99 -18.86
C PHE A 37 10.95 7.20 -20.06
N TYR A 38 9.93 8.04 -19.93
CA TYR A 38 9.16 8.48 -21.08
C TYR A 38 9.09 10.00 -21.14
N SER A 39 9.15 10.53 -22.36
CA SER A 39 9.06 11.96 -22.64
C SER A 39 7.80 12.24 -23.44
N GLN A 40 6.85 12.93 -22.81
CA GLN A 40 5.61 13.39 -23.46
C GLN A 40 5.89 14.39 -24.58
N THR A 41 6.98 15.16 -24.49
CA THR A 41 7.38 16.12 -25.52
C THR A 41 7.89 15.44 -26.79
N THR A 42 8.63 14.34 -26.65
CA THR A 42 9.26 13.64 -27.79
C THR A 42 8.51 12.37 -28.22
N GLY A 43 7.58 11.88 -27.41
CA GLY A 43 6.86 10.62 -27.66
C GLY A 43 7.79 9.40 -27.61
N LEU A 44 8.85 9.46 -26.82
CA LEU A 44 9.82 8.37 -26.65
C LEU A 44 9.70 7.73 -25.28
N LEU A 45 9.64 6.40 -25.27
CA LEU A 45 9.82 5.53 -24.12
C LEU A 45 11.21 4.92 -24.25
N THR A 46 12.09 5.25 -23.31
CA THR A 46 13.45 4.75 -23.21
C THR A 46 13.53 3.72 -22.10
N LEU A 47 14.10 2.56 -22.38
CA LEU A 47 14.43 1.52 -21.40
C LEU A 47 15.95 1.35 -21.40
N SER A 48 16.59 1.34 -20.24
CA SER A 48 18.05 1.25 -20.17
C SER A 48 18.58 0.45 -18.98
N THR A 49 19.75 -0.15 -19.20
CA THR A 49 20.70 -0.64 -18.20
C THR A 49 22.02 0.13 -18.33
N GLU A 50 23.04 -0.19 -17.55
CA GLU A 50 24.38 0.39 -17.74
C GLU A 50 24.94 0.14 -19.16
N ASP A 51 24.59 -0.99 -19.77
CA ASP A 51 25.19 -1.48 -21.02
C ASP A 51 24.28 -1.36 -22.26
N LYS A 52 22.97 -1.14 -22.09
CA LYS A 52 21.99 -1.23 -23.18
C LYS A 52 20.89 -0.18 -23.05
N GLU A 53 20.53 0.46 -24.16
CA GLU A 53 19.41 1.39 -24.26
C GLU A 53 18.50 1.01 -25.42
N LEU A 54 17.19 0.96 -25.18
CA LEU A 54 16.15 0.79 -26.18
C LEU A 54 15.23 2.01 -26.18
N ASN A 55 14.89 2.48 -27.37
CA ASN A 55 13.99 3.62 -27.55
C ASN A 55 12.80 3.22 -28.41
N PHE A 56 11.61 3.35 -27.85
CA PHE A 56 10.34 3.10 -28.52
C PHE A 56 9.59 4.40 -28.72
N LYS A 57 8.95 4.56 -29.87
CA LYS A 57 7.92 5.59 -30.03
C LYS A 57 6.66 5.10 -29.33
N TYR A 58 6.13 5.91 -28.42
CA TYR A 58 4.84 5.67 -27.80
C TYR A 58 3.87 6.81 -28.10
N PHE A 59 2.59 6.55 -27.88
CA PHE A 59 1.57 7.58 -27.83
C PHE A 59 0.65 7.24 -26.65
N GLU A 60 0.22 8.26 -25.92
CA GLU A 60 -0.69 8.10 -24.81
C GLU A 60 -2.12 7.92 -25.36
N ALA A 61 -2.78 6.80 -25.05
CA ALA A 61 -4.15 6.55 -25.52
C ALA A 61 -5.20 7.38 -24.76
N GLY A 62 -4.97 7.58 -23.45
CA GLY A 62 -5.81 8.37 -22.56
C GLY A 62 -5.31 8.27 -21.12
N SER A 63 -6.01 8.96 -20.23
CA SER A 63 -5.75 8.95 -18.80
C SER A 63 -6.98 8.46 -18.04
N PHE A 64 -6.74 7.71 -16.97
CA PHE A 64 -7.76 7.29 -16.04
C PHE A 64 -7.68 8.13 -14.77
N SER A 65 -8.83 8.61 -14.30
CA SER A 65 -8.93 9.34 -13.03
C SER A 65 -9.62 8.46 -12.01
N GLU A 66 -8.87 8.01 -11.01
CA GLU A 66 -9.39 7.24 -9.86
C GLU A 66 -10.41 8.05 -9.06
N LYS A 67 -10.17 9.37 -8.91
CA LYS A 67 -11.05 10.28 -8.18
C LYS A 67 -12.46 10.36 -8.75
N SER A 68 -12.60 10.32 -10.08
CA SER A 68 -13.89 10.47 -10.77
C SER A 68 -14.38 9.18 -11.41
N ASN A 69 -13.60 8.10 -11.33
CA ASN A 69 -13.83 6.83 -12.01
C ASN A 69 -14.16 7.02 -13.51
N THR A 70 -13.33 7.82 -14.19
CA THR A 70 -13.53 8.20 -15.60
C THR A 70 -12.28 7.96 -16.42
N TRP A 71 -12.48 7.43 -17.62
CA TRP A 71 -11.46 7.44 -18.67
C TRP A 71 -11.60 8.71 -19.53
N LYS A 72 -10.50 9.44 -19.75
CA LYS A 72 -10.40 10.57 -20.68
C LYS A 72 -9.49 10.20 -21.83
N TRP A 73 -9.99 10.26 -23.06
CA TRP A 73 -9.16 10.00 -24.24
C TRP A 73 -8.16 11.13 -24.52
N SER A 74 -6.94 10.78 -24.95
CA SER A 74 -5.91 11.79 -25.26
C SER A 74 -6.28 12.70 -26.42
N TRP A 75 -7.13 12.26 -27.36
CA TRP A 75 -7.61 13.11 -28.44
C TRP A 75 -8.42 14.31 -27.95
N ASP A 76 -8.96 14.26 -26.73
CA ASP A 76 -9.64 15.37 -26.05
C ASP A 76 -8.85 15.94 -24.86
N ASN A 77 -7.59 15.51 -24.68
CA ASN A 77 -6.78 15.97 -23.55
C ASN A 77 -5.94 17.19 -23.91
N ASN A 78 -6.32 18.37 -23.42
CA ASN A 78 -5.60 19.62 -23.69
C ASN A 78 -4.15 19.64 -23.17
N ASP A 79 -3.84 18.79 -22.19
CA ASP A 79 -2.51 18.68 -21.59
C ASP A 79 -1.53 17.84 -22.44
N VAL A 80 -2.03 17.15 -23.47
CA VAL A 80 -1.24 16.35 -24.40
C VAL A 80 -0.84 17.20 -25.61
N PRO A 81 0.43 17.24 -26.04
CA PRO A 81 0.84 17.96 -27.25
C PRO A 81 0.17 17.43 -28.53
N ASP A 82 -0.26 18.31 -29.44
CA ASP A 82 -1.05 17.93 -30.63
C ASP A 82 -0.33 16.94 -31.57
N ASN A 83 1.01 17.02 -31.66
CA ASN A 83 1.84 16.10 -32.42
C ASN A 83 1.76 14.63 -31.92
N THR A 84 1.30 14.42 -30.68
CA THR A 84 1.10 13.08 -30.08
C THR A 84 -0.37 12.63 -30.11
N LYS A 85 -1.32 13.54 -30.40
CA LYS A 85 -2.75 13.24 -30.48
C LYS A 85 -3.19 12.60 -31.80
N GLU A 86 -2.45 12.80 -32.89
CA GLU A 86 -2.87 12.38 -34.24
C GLU A 86 -3.26 10.90 -34.32
N ARG A 87 -2.50 10.00 -33.64
CA ARG A 87 -2.85 8.57 -33.60
C ARG A 87 -4.13 8.28 -32.81
N THR A 88 -4.42 9.06 -31.78
CA THR A 88 -5.63 8.89 -30.98
C THR A 88 -6.88 9.45 -31.65
N LYS A 89 -6.76 10.36 -32.63
CA LYS A 89 -7.90 10.79 -33.47
C LYS A 89 -8.48 9.63 -34.28
N LEU A 90 -7.65 8.68 -34.70
CA LEU A 90 -8.10 7.45 -35.38
C LEU A 90 -9.06 6.62 -34.53
N ILE A 91 -8.93 6.66 -33.19
CA ILE A 91 -9.84 5.98 -32.26
C ILE A 91 -11.24 6.58 -32.34
N LYS A 92 -11.33 7.92 -32.38
CA LYS A 92 -12.59 8.65 -32.53
C LYS A 92 -13.23 8.41 -33.89
N GLU A 93 -12.44 8.44 -34.96
CA GLU A 93 -12.90 8.15 -36.33
C GLU A 93 -13.43 6.71 -36.46
N PHE A 94 -12.72 5.74 -35.88
CA PHE A 94 -13.18 4.35 -35.82
C PHE A 94 -14.48 4.25 -35.02
N GLY A 95 -14.57 4.94 -33.87
CA GLY A 95 -15.78 5.03 -33.08
C GLY A 95 -16.98 5.55 -33.86
N GLN A 96 -16.79 6.58 -34.68
CA GLN A 96 -17.82 7.12 -35.55
C GLN A 96 -18.25 6.13 -36.62
N LYS A 97 -17.29 5.49 -37.30
CA LYS A 97 -17.56 4.52 -38.38
C LYS A 97 -18.27 3.27 -37.87
N SER A 98 -17.92 2.82 -36.67
CA SER A 98 -18.46 1.60 -36.04
C SER A 98 -19.66 1.88 -35.12
N ASN A 99 -20.08 3.14 -34.98
CA ASN A 99 -21.14 3.58 -34.08
C ASN A 99 -20.93 3.13 -32.62
N PHE A 100 -19.73 3.41 -32.08
CA PHE A 100 -19.33 3.10 -30.70
C PHE A 100 -19.27 4.38 -29.85
N PRO A 101 -20.34 4.72 -29.11
CA PRO A 101 -20.39 5.96 -28.33
C PRO A 101 -19.25 6.11 -27.32
N LYS A 102 -18.75 5.00 -26.77
CA LYS A 102 -17.63 4.97 -25.81
C LYS A 102 -16.32 5.50 -26.41
N LEU A 103 -16.10 5.36 -27.72
CA LEU A 103 -14.90 5.85 -28.41
C LEU A 103 -15.05 7.30 -28.91
N MET A 104 -16.28 7.82 -28.94
CA MET A 104 -16.60 9.15 -29.47
C MET A 104 -16.73 10.22 -28.38
N ARG A 105 -16.99 9.82 -27.13
CA ARG A 105 -17.15 10.73 -26.00
C ARG A 105 -15.78 11.05 -25.39
N PRO A 106 -15.51 12.31 -25.05
CA PRO A 106 -14.29 12.71 -24.34
C PRO A 106 -14.03 11.92 -23.06
N PHE A 107 -15.11 11.73 -22.29
CA PHE A 107 -15.11 11.02 -21.02
C PHE A 107 -16.03 9.81 -21.09
N ILE A 108 -15.58 8.72 -20.51
CA ILE A 108 -16.39 7.54 -20.25
C ILE A 108 -16.55 7.42 -18.74
N TYR A 109 -17.79 7.54 -18.26
CA TYR A 109 -18.12 7.18 -16.88
C TYR A 109 -18.22 5.66 -16.79
N LEU A 110 -17.46 5.08 -15.87
CA LEU A 110 -17.61 3.68 -15.49
C LEU A 110 -18.73 3.59 -14.45
N ILE A 111 -19.99 3.72 -14.90
CA ILE A 111 -21.15 3.48 -14.03
C ILE A 111 -21.37 1.97 -13.96
N THR A 112 -21.39 1.42 -12.75
CA THR A 112 -21.83 0.06 -12.43
C THR A 112 -23.29 -0.12 -12.83
N THR A 113 -23.55 -0.40 -14.10
CA THR A 113 -24.82 -1.00 -14.51
C THR A 113 -24.76 -2.46 -14.12
N THR A 114 -25.63 -2.84 -13.20
CA THR A 114 -25.95 -4.20 -12.78
C THR A 114 -26.20 -5.09 -14.00
N MET A 115 -25.15 -5.70 -14.54
CA MET A 115 -25.22 -6.91 -15.34
C MET A 115 -24.77 -8.05 -14.45
N LEU A 116 -25.54 -9.14 -14.48
CA LEU A 116 -25.08 -10.44 -14.04
C LEU A 116 -23.71 -10.73 -14.65
N PHE A 117 -22.65 -10.49 -13.87
CA PHE A 117 -21.45 -11.30 -13.88
C PHE A 117 -21.25 -11.78 -12.45
N GLY A 118 -22.09 -12.75 -12.09
CA GLY A 118 -21.55 -13.84 -11.30
C GLY A 118 -20.44 -14.48 -12.14
N LEU A 119 -19.29 -14.68 -11.50
CA LEU A 119 -18.05 -15.27 -12.01
C LEU A 119 -17.10 -14.28 -12.71
N PHE A 120 -15.86 -14.28 -12.20
CA PHE A 120 -14.63 -13.69 -12.75
C PHE A 120 -14.33 -12.22 -12.41
N GLY A 121 -14.02 -12.01 -11.13
CA GLY A 121 -13.08 -10.99 -10.64
C GLY A 121 -11.93 -11.65 -9.86
N CYS A 122 -11.37 -12.75 -10.38
CA CYS A 122 -10.06 -13.24 -9.93
C CYS A 122 -9.01 -12.65 -10.87
N LYS A 123 -7.96 -12.05 -10.30
CA LYS A 123 -6.66 -11.92 -10.95
C LYS A 123 -6.32 -13.25 -11.61
N ASP A 124 -6.18 -13.24 -12.93
CA ASP A 124 -5.76 -14.42 -13.68
C ASP A 124 -4.24 -14.57 -13.54
N SER A 125 -3.78 -14.92 -12.34
CA SER A 125 -2.63 -15.81 -12.23
C SER A 125 -3.12 -17.17 -12.67
N LYS A 126 -2.50 -17.77 -13.70
CA LYS A 126 -2.67 -19.20 -13.99
C LYS A 126 -2.00 -20.04 -12.89
N GLY A 127 -2.58 -19.96 -11.71
CA GLY A 127 -2.30 -20.63 -10.45
C GLY A 127 -3.40 -20.18 -9.50
N LYS A 128 -4.17 -21.12 -8.95
CA LYS A 128 -5.16 -20.83 -7.90
C LYS A 128 -4.49 -19.98 -6.82
N ASP A 129 -5.09 -18.84 -6.44
CA ASP A 129 -4.68 -18.12 -5.23
C ASP A 129 -5.09 -18.98 -4.03
N PHE A 130 -4.25 -19.95 -3.70
CA PHE A 130 -4.48 -20.89 -2.61
C PHE A 130 -4.75 -20.16 -1.29
N VAL A 131 -4.07 -19.03 -1.05
CA VAL A 131 -4.24 -18.25 0.18
C VAL A 131 -5.65 -17.67 0.25
N PHE A 132 -6.12 -17.06 -0.85
CA PHE A 132 -7.49 -16.54 -0.92
C PHE A 132 -8.55 -17.66 -0.85
N ASP A 133 -8.37 -18.75 -1.58
CA ASP A 133 -9.31 -19.88 -1.61
C ASP A 133 -9.43 -20.54 -0.23
N GLU A 134 -8.31 -20.78 0.45
CA GLU A 134 -8.27 -21.38 1.78
C GLU A 134 -8.83 -20.41 2.84
N PHE A 135 -8.44 -19.12 2.77
CA PHE A 135 -9.01 -18.07 3.61
C PHE A 135 -10.54 -18.05 3.51
N LYS A 136 -11.06 -17.98 2.27
CA LYS A 136 -12.49 -17.98 1.98
C LYS A 136 -13.18 -19.22 2.55
N SER A 137 -12.61 -20.40 2.33
CA SER A 137 -13.17 -21.65 2.86
C SER A 137 -13.27 -21.66 4.39
N GLN A 138 -12.25 -21.13 5.07
CA GLN A 138 -12.23 -21.12 6.54
C GLN A 138 -13.21 -20.10 7.13
N ILE A 139 -13.32 -18.88 6.58
CA ILE A 139 -14.29 -17.89 7.07
C ILE A 139 -15.74 -18.33 6.82
N GLU A 140 -16.02 -18.99 5.69
CA GLU A 140 -17.36 -19.51 5.36
C GLU A 140 -17.79 -20.63 6.32
N LYS A 141 -16.85 -21.48 6.76
CA LYS A 141 -17.11 -22.50 7.81
C LYS A 141 -17.47 -21.88 9.16
N LEU A 142 -17.04 -20.64 9.41
CA LEU A 142 -17.36 -19.87 10.62
C LEU A 142 -18.63 -19.02 10.45
N GLY A 143 -19.33 -19.15 9.31
CA GLY A 143 -20.57 -18.43 9.02
C GLY A 143 -20.40 -17.00 8.52
N MET A 144 -19.15 -16.55 8.30
CA MET A 144 -18.85 -15.25 7.70
C MET A 144 -18.96 -15.30 6.17
N LYS A 145 -19.15 -14.15 5.54
CA LYS A 145 -19.23 -14.02 4.07
C LYS A 145 -18.40 -12.82 3.60
N ILE A 146 -17.78 -12.98 2.44
CA ILE A 146 -17.16 -11.86 1.72
C ILE A 146 -18.28 -11.08 1.05
N ASP A 147 -18.42 -9.80 1.39
CA ASP A 147 -19.38 -8.89 0.78
C ASP A 147 -18.90 -8.43 -0.59
N SER A 148 -17.63 -8.04 -0.67
CA SER A 148 -16.98 -7.58 -1.89
C SER A 148 -15.46 -7.72 -1.80
N VAL A 149 -14.81 -7.67 -2.96
CA VAL A 149 -13.36 -7.49 -3.09
C VAL A 149 -13.15 -6.34 -4.05
N ASP A 150 -12.39 -5.32 -3.67
CA ASP A 150 -12.11 -4.18 -4.55
C ASP A 150 -10.96 -4.46 -5.54
N GLU A 151 -10.72 -3.53 -6.47
CA GLU A 151 -9.72 -3.67 -7.52
C GLU A 151 -8.28 -3.77 -6.98
N THR A 152 -8.03 -3.28 -5.76
CA THR A 152 -6.74 -3.41 -5.08
C THR A 152 -6.55 -4.79 -4.43
N GLY A 153 -7.64 -5.57 -4.32
CA GLY A 153 -7.65 -6.88 -3.69
C GLY A 153 -8.01 -6.85 -2.21
N LEU A 154 -8.53 -5.74 -1.70
CA LEU A 154 -9.03 -5.64 -0.33
C LEU A 154 -10.40 -6.30 -0.24
N ILE A 155 -10.56 -7.14 0.77
CA ILE A 155 -11.74 -7.97 1.04
C ILE A 155 -12.59 -7.26 2.09
N TYR A 156 -13.88 -7.12 1.82
CA TYR A 156 -14.86 -6.54 2.75
C TYR A 156 -15.73 -7.65 3.35
N ILE A 157 -15.81 -7.72 4.68
CA ILE A 157 -16.60 -8.71 5.42
C ILE A 157 -17.44 -8.00 6.48
N SER A 158 -18.75 -8.14 6.42
CA SER A 158 -19.68 -7.61 7.41
C SER A 158 -19.88 -8.59 8.56
N GLN A 159 -19.71 -8.09 9.78
CA GLN A 159 -19.93 -8.82 11.03
C GLN A 159 -20.77 -7.96 11.98
N GLY A 160 -22.09 -8.17 11.95
CA GLY A 160 -23.05 -7.33 12.67
C GLY A 160 -23.12 -5.92 12.06
N GLU A 161 -22.85 -4.90 12.87
CA GLU A 161 -22.79 -3.49 12.41
C GLU A 161 -21.40 -3.09 11.89
N LEU A 162 -20.43 -4.02 11.90
CA LEU A 162 -19.05 -3.76 11.51
C LEU A 162 -18.77 -4.24 10.11
N THR A 163 -18.04 -3.45 9.34
CA THR A 163 -17.46 -3.87 8.06
C THR A 163 -15.95 -3.92 8.21
N LEU A 164 -15.38 -5.13 8.15
CA LEU A 164 -13.94 -5.36 8.17
C LEU A 164 -13.38 -5.19 6.75
N LYS A 165 -12.33 -4.38 6.62
CA LYS A 165 -11.55 -4.22 5.39
C LYS A 165 -10.22 -4.96 5.55
N ILE A 166 -9.98 -5.99 4.74
CA ILE A 166 -8.93 -6.98 4.95
C ILE A 166 -8.00 -7.04 3.73
N SER A 167 -6.69 -6.93 3.94
CA SER A 167 -5.67 -7.37 2.97
C SER A 167 -5.10 -8.73 3.38
N LEU A 168 -4.90 -9.61 2.40
CA LEU A 168 -4.19 -10.89 2.57
C LEU A 168 -2.71 -10.80 2.22
N ASP A 169 -2.16 -9.62 1.92
CA ASP A 169 -0.80 -9.52 1.36
C ASP A 169 0.27 -10.02 2.33
N ASN A 170 0.16 -9.71 3.62
CA ASN A 170 1.07 -10.23 4.64
C ASN A 170 0.92 -11.76 4.80
N VAL A 171 -0.31 -12.27 4.80
CA VAL A 171 -0.58 -13.71 4.86
C VAL A 171 0.01 -14.43 3.62
N ARG A 172 -0.07 -13.80 2.44
CA ARG A 172 0.56 -14.29 1.21
C ARG A 172 2.08 -14.27 1.31
N LYS A 173 2.68 -13.19 1.81
CA LYS A 173 4.13 -13.08 2.01
C LYS A 173 4.63 -14.19 2.96
N ASP A 174 3.97 -14.38 4.10
CA ASP A 174 4.30 -15.42 5.06
C ASP A 174 4.16 -16.82 4.43
N TYR A 175 2.98 -17.16 3.90
CA TYR A 175 2.76 -18.45 3.23
C TYR A 175 3.76 -18.71 2.09
N ASN A 176 4.14 -17.69 1.33
CA ASN A 176 5.10 -17.88 0.25
C ASN A 176 6.51 -18.22 0.74
N ARG A 177 6.88 -17.70 1.92
CA ARG A 177 8.18 -17.93 2.57
C ARG A 177 8.27 -19.32 3.17
N ASP A 178 7.27 -19.74 3.95
CA ASP A 178 7.32 -20.98 4.74
C ASP A 178 6.47 -22.13 4.21
N LYS A 179 5.57 -21.86 3.24
CA LYS A 179 4.59 -22.82 2.70
C LYS A 179 3.70 -23.42 3.79
N ASN A 180 3.45 -22.68 4.86
CA ASN A 180 2.69 -23.13 6.00
C ASN A 180 1.28 -22.53 6.02
N ALA A 181 0.25 -23.36 5.88
CA ALA A 181 -1.14 -22.92 5.89
C ALA A 181 -1.62 -22.42 7.27
N THR A 182 -0.86 -22.63 8.36
CA THR A 182 -1.25 -22.11 9.68
C THR A 182 -1.31 -20.59 9.71
N HIS A 183 -0.51 -19.87 8.91
CA HIS A 183 -0.62 -18.41 8.78
C HIS A 183 -2.02 -17.96 8.35
N ILE A 184 -2.68 -18.74 7.50
CA ILE A 184 -4.05 -18.50 7.05
C ILE A 184 -5.02 -18.78 8.20
N SER A 185 -4.85 -19.91 8.89
CA SER A 185 -5.71 -20.30 10.01
C SER A 185 -5.61 -19.38 11.22
N ASP A 186 -4.41 -18.91 11.56
CA ASP A 186 -4.19 -17.96 12.64
C ASP A 186 -4.86 -16.62 12.32
N PHE A 187 -4.77 -16.18 11.05
CA PHE A 187 -5.45 -14.97 10.59
C PHE A 187 -6.98 -15.10 10.63
N VAL A 188 -7.54 -16.23 10.15
CA VAL A 188 -8.99 -16.47 10.20
C VAL A 188 -9.51 -16.57 11.62
N LYS A 189 -8.75 -17.20 12.52
CA LYS A 189 -9.08 -17.24 13.95
C LYS A 189 -9.12 -15.84 14.54
N ALA A 190 -8.12 -15.00 14.24
CA ALA A 190 -8.07 -13.61 14.70
C ALA A 190 -9.28 -12.80 14.21
N LEU A 191 -9.74 -13.02 12.97
CA LEU A 191 -10.95 -12.39 12.42
C LEU A 191 -12.22 -12.88 13.09
N ALA A 192 -12.37 -14.19 13.29
CA ALA A 192 -13.58 -14.74 13.91
C ALA A 192 -13.74 -14.31 15.37
N GLU A 193 -12.63 -14.15 16.07
CA GLU A 193 -12.60 -13.63 17.42
C GLU A 193 -12.64 -12.09 17.44
N TYR A 194 -12.58 -11.40 16.29
CA TYR A 194 -12.54 -9.95 16.23
C TYR A 194 -13.81 -9.36 16.86
N SER A 195 -13.58 -8.57 17.90
CA SER A 195 -14.58 -7.72 18.52
C SER A 195 -13.93 -6.36 18.76
N ILE A 196 -14.77 -5.33 18.82
CA ILE A 196 -14.33 -3.98 19.20
C ILE A 196 -14.21 -3.86 20.72
N ASP A 197 -14.45 -4.93 21.47
CA ASP A 197 -14.50 -4.88 22.93
C ASP A 197 -13.10 -4.74 23.53
N ILE A 198 -12.67 -3.50 23.64
CA ILE A 198 -11.56 -3.09 24.50
C ILE A 198 -12.01 -3.28 25.96
N PRO A 199 -11.16 -3.78 26.88
CA PRO A 199 -11.54 -3.96 28.28
C PRO A 199 -12.18 -2.69 28.87
N SER A 200 -13.31 -2.85 29.55
CA SER A 200 -14.09 -1.73 30.08
C SER A 200 -13.42 -0.99 31.23
N LYS A 201 -12.39 -1.58 31.84
CA LYS A 201 -11.62 -0.99 32.94
C LYS A 201 -10.21 -0.67 32.49
N TRP A 202 -9.74 0.53 32.82
CA TRP A 202 -8.39 0.98 32.52
C TRP A 202 -7.30 0.04 33.05
N ALA A 203 -7.47 -0.47 34.27
CA ALA A 203 -6.50 -1.37 34.89
C ALA A 203 -6.23 -2.64 34.07
N ASP A 204 -7.22 -3.08 33.29
CA ASP A 204 -7.16 -4.30 32.48
C ASP A 204 -6.69 -3.99 31.04
N ALA A 205 -6.82 -2.74 30.56
CA ALA A 205 -6.43 -2.32 29.21
C ALA A 205 -5.00 -1.74 29.14
N LYS A 206 -4.53 -1.09 30.21
CA LYS A 206 -3.35 -0.19 30.18
C LYS A 206 -2.04 -0.84 29.76
N SER A 207 -1.85 -2.14 29.97
CA SER A 207 -0.64 -2.88 29.57
C SER A 207 -0.50 -3.03 28.06
N ASP A 208 -1.62 -2.91 27.35
CA ASP A 208 -1.72 -3.24 25.94
C ASP A 208 -1.98 -1.99 25.08
N ILE A 209 -1.72 -0.80 25.63
CA ILE A 209 -1.86 0.47 24.92
C ILE A 209 -0.58 0.77 24.17
N TYR A 210 -0.69 0.99 22.86
CA TYR A 210 0.42 1.37 21.98
C TYR A 210 -0.03 2.45 21.00
N ILE A 211 0.92 2.96 20.21
CA ILE A 211 0.61 3.70 18.99
C ILE A 211 0.80 2.80 17.78
N SER A 212 0.07 3.10 16.72
CA SER A 212 0.27 2.57 15.38
C SER A 212 0.25 3.71 14.37
N LEU A 213 0.78 3.46 13.18
CA LEU A 213 0.93 4.49 12.14
C LEU A 213 -0.07 4.22 11.02
N PHE A 214 -0.77 5.29 10.61
CA PHE A 214 -1.76 5.26 9.54
C PHE A 214 -1.61 6.49 8.65
N PRO A 215 -1.80 6.35 7.33
CA PRO A 215 -1.86 7.49 6.42
C PRO A 215 -2.95 8.48 6.81
N ASN A 216 -2.73 9.75 6.48
CA ASN A 216 -3.69 10.82 6.76
C ASN A 216 -4.92 10.81 5.84
N ASP A 217 -5.00 9.92 4.86
CA ASP A 217 -6.20 9.72 4.04
C ASP A 217 -7.27 8.84 4.73
N TYR A 218 -6.97 8.29 5.91
CA TYR A 218 -7.94 7.61 6.75
C TYR A 218 -8.89 8.60 7.45
N GLU A 219 -10.16 8.22 7.53
CA GLU A 219 -11.14 8.93 8.35
C GLU A 219 -11.00 8.50 9.82
N PHE A 220 -10.22 9.27 10.60
CA PHE A 220 -10.01 8.98 12.03
C PHE A 220 -11.20 9.33 12.92
N GLN A 221 -12.21 10.05 12.43
CA GLN A 221 -13.44 10.40 13.17
C GLN A 221 -13.16 10.85 14.62
N ASP A 222 -13.66 10.11 15.61
CA ASP A 222 -13.54 10.31 17.04
C ASP A 222 -12.40 9.52 17.71
N PHE A 223 -11.58 8.83 16.93
CA PHE A 223 -10.38 8.12 17.39
C PHE A 223 -9.25 9.09 17.73
N ILE A 224 -8.54 8.77 18.81
CA ILE A 224 -7.43 9.58 19.31
C ILE A 224 -6.23 9.38 18.38
N HIS A 225 -5.77 10.49 17.79
CA HIS A 225 -4.64 10.49 16.89
C HIS A 225 -3.84 11.79 16.97
N THR A 226 -2.61 11.78 16.49
CA THR A 226 -1.76 12.96 16.39
C THR A 226 -1.00 12.92 15.07
N LYS A 227 -1.17 13.97 14.27
CA LYS A 227 -0.48 14.14 13.00
C LYS A 227 1.04 14.20 13.22
N VAL A 228 1.80 13.46 12.41
CA VAL A 228 3.27 13.47 12.43
C VAL A 228 3.80 14.29 11.27
N THR A 229 3.39 13.94 10.06
CA THR A 229 3.72 14.65 8.82
C THR A 229 2.45 14.89 8.02
N ASP A 230 2.55 15.46 6.83
CA ASP A 230 1.41 15.59 5.93
C ASP A 230 0.92 14.24 5.39
N GLU A 231 1.75 13.19 5.40
CA GLU A 231 1.38 11.86 4.89
C GLU A 231 0.78 10.93 5.94
N PHE A 232 1.15 11.03 7.23
CA PHE A 232 0.67 10.07 8.25
C PHE A 232 0.52 10.63 9.67
N SER A 233 -0.23 9.88 10.48
CA SER A 233 -0.55 10.14 11.89
C SER A 233 -0.21 8.95 12.78
N LYS A 234 0.06 9.25 14.06
CA LYS A 234 0.01 8.26 15.16
C LYS A 234 -1.44 8.07 15.56
N VAL A 235 -1.89 6.83 15.68
CA VAL A 235 -3.21 6.47 16.20
C VAL A 235 -3.02 5.60 17.44
N TYR A 236 -3.74 5.89 18.51
CA TYR A 236 -3.66 5.09 19.74
C TYR A 236 -4.49 3.82 19.59
N ILE A 237 -3.89 2.70 20.01
CA ILE A 237 -4.46 1.37 19.85
C ILE A 237 -4.38 0.59 21.15
N HIS A 238 -5.35 -0.31 21.34
CA HIS A 238 -5.25 -1.42 22.28
C HIS A 238 -4.89 -2.70 21.52
N SER A 239 -3.88 -3.43 22.01
CA SER A 239 -3.26 -4.59 21.35
C SER A 239 -3.58 -5.94 22.02
N GLY A 240 -4.68 -6.05 22.77
CA GLY A 240 -5.03 -7.28 23.49
C GLY A 240 -5.43 -8.45 22.56
N GLN A 241 -4.99 -9.66 22.90
CA GLN A 241 -5.33 -10.91 22.18
C GLN A 241 -4.96 -10.92 20.69
N SER A 242 -3.83 -10.30 20.31
CA SER A 242 -3.36 -10.21 18.92
C SER A 242 -4.28 -9.39 18.00
N LYS A 243 -5.11 -8.50 18.56
CA LYS A 243 -6.02 -7.62 17.82
C LYS A 243 -5.60 -6.17 18.03
N PHE A 244 -5.84 -5.33 17.03
CA PHE A 244 -5.65 -3.88 17.14
C PHE A 244 -7.01 -3.18 17.07
N SER A 245 -7.38 -2.52 18.16
CA SER A 245 -8.58 -1.68 18.21
C SER A 245 -8.15 -0.23 18.42
N TRP A 246 -8.61 0.66 17.56
CA TRP A 246 -8.36 2.10 17.74
C TRP A 246 -9.11 2.62 18.97
N ILE A 247 -8.45 3.48 19.74
CA ILE A 247 -8.99 4.03 20.97
C ILE A 247 -9.75 5.32 20.64
N SER A 248 -11.01 5.37 21.04
CA SER A 248 -11.88 6.54 20.85
C SER A 248 -11.89 7.46 22.08
N ARG A 249 -12.45 8.67 21.93
CA ARG A 249 -12.76 9.54 23.08
C ARG A 249 -13.73 8.89 24.07
N ASP A 250 -14.66 8.07 23.58
CA ASP A 250 -15.60 7.36 24.44
C ASP A 250 -14.91 6.33 25.32
N ASP A 251 -13.83 5.71 24.84
CA ASP A 251 -13.05 4.77 25.64
C ASP A 251 -12.29 5.50 26.77
N LEU A 252 -11.76 6.70 26.50
CA LEU A 252 -11.17 7.54 27.55
C LEU A 252 -12.20 7.93 28.61
N ASN A 253 -13.41 8.30 28.18
CA ASN A 253 -14.52 8.61 29.08
C ASN A 253 -14.91 7.40 29.94
N LYS A 254 -15.00 6.20 29.35
CA LYS A 254 -15.28 4.95 30.08
C LYS A 254 -14.21 4.63 31.11
N TRP A 255 -12.94 4.84 30.76
CA TRP A 255 -11.80 4.59 31.64
C TRP A 255 -11.57 5.67 32.69
N GLY A 256 -12.14 6.87 32.48
CA GLY A 256 -11.93 8.02 33.35
C GLY A 256 -10.50 8.54 33.30
N ILE A 257 -9.84 8.49 32.13
CA ILE A 257 -8.47 8.98 31.91
C ILE A 257 -8.44 10.10 30.86
N THR A 258 -7.35 10.87 30.87
CA THR A 258 -7.07 11.92 29.88
C THR A 258 -6.25 11.41 28.71
N GLU A 259 -6.24 12.16 27.59
CA GLU A 259 -5.34 11.88 26.46
C GLU A 259 -3.85 11.93 26.88
N THR A 260 -3.48 12.76 27.86
CA THR A 260 -2.11 12.81 28.39
C THR A 260 -1.73 11.55 29.15
N GLU A 261 -2.65 10.99 29.94
CA GLU A 261 -2.43 9.70 30.61
C GLU A 261 -2.33 8.55 29.61
N LEU A 262 -3.14 8.59 28.55
CA LEU A 262 -3.05 7.64 27.43
C LEU A 262 -1.69 7.70 26.74
N ASP A 263 -1.23 8.90 26.35
CA ASP A 263 0.08 9.11 25.73
C ASP A 263 1.22 8.63 26.63
N SER A 264 1.20 9.01 27.92
CA SER A 264 2.21 8.58 28.88
C SER A 264 2.24 7.05 29.03
N GLN A 265 1.09 6.39 29.03
CA GLN A 265 1.03 4.92 29.11
C GLN A 265 1.52 4.26 27.82
N ALA A 266 1.10 4.75 26.65
CA ALA A 266 1.56 4.25 25.36
C ALA A 266 3.08 4.36 25.22
N ASN A 267 3.65 5.50 25.63
CA ASN A 267 5.09 5.75 25.66
C ASN A 267 5.82 4.80 26.62
N THR A 268 5.26 4.57 27.81
CA THR A 268 5.80 3.61 28.80
C THR A 268 5.84 2.19 28.23
N ASN A 269 4.75 1.76 27.56
CA ASN A 269 4.67 0.44 26.96
C ASN A 269 5.63 0.30 25.76
N ALA A 270 5.75 1.34 24.94
CA ALA A 270 6.69 1.39 23.83
C ALA A 270 8.15 1.29 24.30
N ASP A 271 8.53 2.01 25.37
CA ASP A 271 9.86 1.92 25.96
C ASP A 271 10.15 0.53 26.54
N ASN A 272 9.16 -0.08 27.22
CA ASN A 272 9.28 -1.43 27.74
C ASN A 272 9.46 -2.48 26.63
N LEU A 273 8.75 -2.32 25.51
CA LEU A 273 8.90 -3.17 24.34
C LEU A 273 10.27 -2.95 23.70
N LEU A 274 10.64 -1.69 23.43
CA LEU A 274 11.93 -1.31 22.83
C LEU A 274 13.14 -1.80 23.64
N ALA A 275 13.03 -1.82 24.98
CA ALA A 275 14.09 -2.32 25.84
C ALA A 275 14.45 -3.78 25.52
N LYS A 276 13.45 -4.59 25.17
CA LYS A 276 13.59 -6.02 24.82
C LYS A 276 13.82 -6.23 23.33
N THR A 277 13.50 -5.25 22.49
CA THR A 277 13.66 -5.30 21.04
C THR A 277 15.12 -5.22 20.62
N GLU A 278 15.53 -6.10 19.70
CA GLU A 278 16.82 -6.01 19.02
C GLU A 278 16.75 -5.00 17.87
N ILE A 279 17.81 -4.21 17.73
CA ILE A 279 18.06 -3.42 16.52
C ILE A 279 19.24 -4.08 15.80
N SER A 280 18.92 -4.89 14.80
CA SER A 280 19.91 -5.53 13.95
C SER A 280 20.36 -4.55 12.85
N PHE A 281 21.44 -4.87 12.15
CA PHE A 281 21.89 -4.07 11.02
C PHE A 281 22.61 -4.90 9.98
N ASP A 282 22.37 -4.55 8.72
CA ASP A 282 23.19 -4.98 7.60
C ASP A 282 24.36 -4.00 7.41
N THR A 283 25.49 -4.54 6.95
CA THR A 283 26.66 -3.73 6.60
C THR A 283 26.79 -3.63 5.08
N ILE A 284 26.56 -2.44 4.55
CA ILE A 284 26.65 -2.15 3.11
C ILE A 284 27.79 -1.14 2.92
N GLU A 285 28.86 -1.56 2.25
CA GLU A 285 30.05 -0.73 2.03
C GLU A 285 30.57 -0.06 3.33
N ASN A 286 30.70 -0.85 4.40
CA ASN A 286 31.12 -0.41 5.75
C ASN A 286 30.17 0.59 6.44
N ARG A 287 28.92 0.69 6.01
CA ARG A 287 27.88 1.52 6.63
C ARG A 287 26.75 0.64 7.16
N LYS A 288 26.18 1.03 8.29
CA LYS A 288 25.11 0.27 8.95
C LYS A 288 23.75 0.73 8.45
N LEU A 289 22.93 -0.22 7.99
CA LEU A 289 21.51 -0.03 7.73
C LEU A 289 20.73 -0.83 8.77
N GLY A 290 20.05 -0.14 9.68
CA GLY A 290 19.37 -0.72 10.82
C GLY A 290 17.96 -1.21 10.53
N LEU A 291 17.59 -2.29 11.21
CA LEU A 291 16.27 -2.91 11.21
C LEU A 291 15.81 -3.09 12.66
N ILE A 292 14.53 -2.90 12.93
CA ILE A 292 13.93 -3.13 14.25
C ILE A 292 13.18 -4.46 14.23
N GLU A 293 13.45 -5.34 15.19
CA GLU A 293 12.84 -6.68 15.27
C GLU A 293 12.15 -6.89 16.63
N PRO A 294 10.97 -6.30 16.85
CA PRO A 294 10.18 -6.52 18.06
C PRO A 294 9.41 -7.84 17.99
N GLU A 295 8.92 -8.27 19.16
CA GLU A 295 8.01 -9.43 19.25
C GLU A 295 6.72 -9.24 18.44
N TYR A 296 6.26 -7.99 18.28
CA TYR A 296 5.07 -7.64 17.49
C TYR A 296 5.48 -6.90 16.19
N PRO A 297 5.56 -7.59 15.03
CA PRO A 297 6.07 -7.01 13.80
C PRO A 297 5.34 -5.74 13.35
N THR A 298 4.02 -5.67 13.56
CA THR A 298 3.21 -4.51 13.20
C THR A 298 3.53 -3.23 13.98
N LEU A 299 4.31 -3.33 15.07
CA LEU A 299 4.76 -2.18 15.86
C LEU A 299 6.20 -1.74 15.52
N LYS A 300 6.86 -2.35 14.53
CA LYS A 300 8.23 -2.02 14.11
C LYS A 300 8.40 -0.53 13.89
N ALA A 301 7.62 0.05 12.98
CA ALA A 301 7.70 1.46 12.67
C ALA A 301 7.30 2.37 13.85
N ALA A 302 6.31 1.95 14.64
CA ALA A 302 5.83 2.70 15.80
C ALA A 302 6.91 2.86 16.88
N LEU A 303 7.80 1.89 17.05
CA LEU A 303 8.90 1.94 18.01
C LEU A 303 9.93 3.03 17.73
N LEU A 304 10.02 3.54 16.49
CA LEU A 304 10.84 4.71 16.16
C LEU A 304 10.47 5.95 17.00
N PHE A 305 9.25 6.00 17.51
CA PHE A 305 8.68 7.12 18.25
C PHE A 305 8.70 6.92 19.78
N ALA A 306 9.21 5.78 20.26
CA ALA A 306 9.36 5.54 21.69
C ALA A 306 10.34 6.57 22.30
N PRO A 307 10.06 7.14 23.49
CA PRO A 307 10.95 8.12 24.12
C PRO A 307 12.40 7.63 24.29
N ALA A 308 12.60 6.36 24.61
CA ALA A 308 13.92 5.75 24.79
C ALA A 308 14.66 5.48 23.46
N MET A 309 14.02 5.67 22.30
CA MET A 309 14.60 5.36 21.00
C MET A 309 15.91 6.12 20.74
N LYS A 310 15.95 7.41 21.12
CA LYS A 310 17.16 8.23 21.02
C LYS A 310 18.38 7.56 21.66
N GLU A 311 18.24 7.09 22.91
CA GLU A 311 19.36 6.47 23.61
C GLU A 311 19.65 5.06 23.08
N LYS A 312 18.64 4.33 22.61
CA LYS A 312 18.79 3.00 22.01
C LYS A 312 19.66 3.02 20.74
N VAL A 313 19.48 3.99 19.86
CA VAL A 313 20.21 4.07 18.57
C VAL A 313 21.54 4.80 18.64
N LYS A 314 21.79 5.55 19.72
CA LYS A 314 22.93 6.48 19.85
C LYS A 314 24.29 5.85 19.62
N LYS A 315 24.47 4.61 20.06
CA LYS A 315 25.75 3.88 19.94
C LYS A 315 26.06 3.52 18.47
N ASP A 316 25.07 3.06 17.73
CA ASP A 316 25.27 2.46 16.40
C ASP A 316 24.98 3.41 15.25
N PHE A 317 24.02 4.32 15.42
CA PHE A 317 23.55 5.25 14.39
C PHE A 317 23.75 6.72 14.79
N GLY A 318 23.92 7.02 16.08
CA GLY A 318 23.99 8.39 16.58
C GLY A 318 22.61 9.06 16.69
N PHE A 319 22.62 10.34 17.05
CA PHE A 319 21.42 11.18 17.09
C PHE A 319 21.82 12.61 16.68
N PRO A 320 21.16 13.26 15.70
CA PRO A 320 19.97 12.80 14.99
C PRO A 320 20.22 11.58 14.10
N PHE A 321 19.15 10.87 13.76
CA PHE A 321 19.18 9.74 12.84
C PHE A 321 18.06 9.87 11.80
N TYR A 322 18.13 9.03 10.76
CA TYR A 322 17.17 9.01 9.68
C TYR A 322 16.44 7.67 9.63
N ALA A 323 15.17 7.70 9.24
CA ALA A 323 14.38 6.51 8.99
C ALA A 323 13.44 6.66 7.79
N VAL A 324 13.02 5.53 7.26
CA VAL A 324 11.99 5.41 6.22
C VAL A 324 10.94 4.39 6.67
N ILE A 325 9.67 4.68 6.40
CA ILE A 325 8.54 3.91 6.94
C ILE A 325 7.51 3.66 5.82
N PRO A 326 7.80 2.79 4.84
CA PRO A 326 6.84 2.46 3.79
C PRO A 326 5.58 1.79 4.33
N VAL A 327 5.72 0.97 5.38
CA VAL A 327 4.63 0.17 6.00
C VAL A 327 4.87 -0.04 7.49
N ARG A 328 3.87 -0.58 8.22
CA ARG A 328 3.93 -0.74 9.69
C ARG A 328 5.01 -1.71 10.17
N ASP A 329 5.21 -2.80 9.43
CA ASP A 329 6.10 -3.91 9.74
C ASP A 329 7.46 -3.83 9.04
N PHE A 330 7.79 -2.68 8.47
CA PHE A 330 9.08 -2.45 7.85
C PHE A 330 9.53 -1.01 8.05
N CYS A 331 10.75 -0.84 8.54
CA CYS A 331 11.43 0.44 8.53
C CYS A 331 12.94 0.23 8.46
N TYR A 332 13.65 1.18 7.85
CA TYR A 332 15.10 1.26 7.95
C TYR A 332 15.52 2.43 8.83
N ILE A 333 16.67 2.27 9.49
CA ILE A 333 17.35 3.31 10.27
C ILE A 333 18.74 3.52 9.70
N PHE A 334 19.21 4.76 9.59
CA PHE A 334 20.59 5.04 9.23
C PHE A 334 21.12 6.34 9.85
N SER A 335 22.44 6.43 9.96
CA SER A 335 23.13 7.53 10.63
C SER A 335 23.14 8.81 9.79
N GLU A 336 23.29 9.97 10.44
CA GLU A 336 23.38 11.25 9.74
C GLU A 336 24.57 11.35 8.79
N LYS A 337 25.73 10.81 9.16
CA LYS A 337 26.92 10.78 8.29
C LYS A 337 26.71 9.93 7.02
N ASP A 338 25.77 8.98 7.05
CA ASP A 338 25.50 8.06 5.95
C ASP A 338 24.28 8.50 5.11
N PHE A 339 23.68 9.66 5.40
CA PHE A 339 22.48 10.16 4.73
C PHE A 339 22.63 10.16 3.21
N ASN A 340 23.68 10.81 2.68
CA ASN A 340 23.89 10.93 1.23
C ASN A 340 24.04 9.57 0.52
N PHE A 341 24.50 8.55 1.25
CA PHE A 341 24.67 7.21 0.72
C PHE A 341 23.34 6.45 0.68
N PHE A 342 22.67 6.33 1.82
CA PHE A 342 21.45 5.51 1.91
C PHE A 342 20.25 6.18 1.25
N SER A 343 20.10 7.50 1.36
CA SER A 343 19.00 8.24 0.74
C SER A 343 18.89 8.00 -0.77
N LYS A 344 19.97 7.63 -1.46
CA LYS A 344 19.98 7.36 -2.90
C LYS A 344 19.84 5.87 -3.26
N ARG A 345 20.04 4.96 -2.30
CA ARG A 345 20.18 3.52 -2.57
C ARG A 345 19.01 2.68 -2.10
N ILE A 346 18.32 3.10 -1.05
CA ILE A 346 17.20 2.31 -0.50
C ILE A 346 15.86 2.64 -1.15
N GLY A 347 15.82 3.60 -2.08
CA GLY A 347 14.57 4.12 -2.65
C GLY A 347 13.72 3.05 -3.32
N GLN A 348 14.33 2.15 -4.10
CA GLN A 348 13.60 1.06 -4.75
C GLN A 348 12.92 0.15 -3.72
N ALA A 349 13.66 -0.30 -2.70
CA ALA A 349 13.10 -1.14 -1.64
C ALA A 349 11.97 -0.44 -0.87
N VAL A 350 12.09 0.86 -0.58
CA VAL A 350 11.03 1.65 0.08
C VAL A 350 9.78 1.73 -0.79
N VAL A 351 9.94 2.05 -2.08
CA VAL A 351 8.80 2.15 -3.01
C VAL A 351 8.15 0.79 -3.23
N ASP A 352 8.94 -0.29 -3.31
CA ASP A 352 8.41 -1.65 -3.47
C ASP A 352 7.59 -2.09 -2.25
N GLU A 353 8.10 -1.90 -1.03
CA GLU A 353 7.33 -2.22 0.19
C GLU A 353 6.06 -1.36 0.28
N TYR A 354 6.15 -0.08 -0.08
CA TYR A 354 4.99 0.81 -0.11
C TYR A 354 3.92 0.33 -1.10
N LYS A 355 4.31 0.03 -2.36
CA LYS A 355 3.37 -0.37 -3.42
C LYS A 355 2.77 -1.76 -3.23
N GLN A 356 3.53 -2.68 -2.65
CA GLN A 356 3.09 -4.07 -2.46
C GLN A 356 2.21 -4.26 -1.22
N SER A 357 1.99 -3.21 -0.44
CA SER A 357 1.21 -3.26 0.78
C SER A 357 -0.23 -2.82 0.56
N GLY A 358 -1.19 -3.58 1.11
CA GLY A 358 -2.57 -3.12 1.24
C GLY A 358 -2.76 -1.97 2.26
N TYR A 359 -1.72 -1.65 3.05
CA TYR A 359 -1.73 -0.57 4.03
C TYR A 359 -0.40 0.21 3.99
N PRO A 360 -0.12 0.96 2.91
CA PRO A 360 1.05 1.83 2.85
C PRO A 360 0.99 2.91 3.94
N ILE A 361 2.14 3.50 4.30
CA ILE A 361 2.22 4.65 5.21
C ILE A 361 2.82 5.86 4.49
N THR A 362 4.12 5.84 4.18
CA THR A 362 4.80 7.00 3.61
C THR A 362 6.08 6.58 2.87
N THR A 363 6.49 7.36 1.87
CA THR A 363 7.82 7.24 1.25
C THR A 363 8.77 8.36 1.68
N GLU A 364 8.38 9.15 2.67
CA GLU A 364 9.19 10.21 3.25
C GLU A 364 10.44 9.65 3.93
N ILE A 365 11.53 10.42 3.81
CA ILE A 365 12.73 10.23 4.60
C ILE A 365 12.62 11.15 5.82
N LEU A 366 12.53 10.55 6.99
CA LEU A 366 12.28 11.22 8.26
C LEU A 366 13.59 11.41 9.02
N LYS A 367 13.87 12.63 9.46
CA LYS A 367 14.97 12.95 10.37
C LYS A 367 14.43 13.11 11.78
N PHE A 368 14.92 12.30 12.71
CA PHE A 368 14.58 12.35 14.13
C PHE A 368 15.59 13.23 14.88
N THR A 369 15.09 14.30 15.51
CA THR A 369 15.92 15.31 16.20
C THR A 369 15.39 15.61 17.60
N ASP A 370 16.13 16.42 18.37
CA ASP A 370 15.69 16.89 19.69
C ASP A 370 14.46 17.81 19.63
N LYS A 371 14.16 18.36 18.45
CA LYS A 371 13.03 19.27 18.23
C LYS A 371 11.80 18.55 17.67
N GLY A 372 11.91 17.25 17.39
CA GLY A 372 10.88 16.48 16.72
C GLY A 372 11.35 15.91 15.39
N ILE A 373 10.40 15.68 14.48
CA ILE A 373 10.62 14.95 13.23
C ILE A 373 10.54 15.92 12.06
N GLU A 374 11.51 15.84 11.17
CA GLU A 374 11.59 16.67 9.96
C GLU A 374 11.54 15.77 8.72
N VAL A 375 10.70 16.12 7.75
CA VAL A 375 10.72 15.49 6.42
C VAL A 375 11.83 16.13 5.61
N VAL A 376 12.81 15.33 5.20
CA VAL A 376 14.00 15.82 4.47
C VAL A 376 14.04 15.38 3.00
N GLY A 377 13.09 14.56 2.59
CA GLY A 377 12.98 14.03 1.23
C GLY A 377 11.86 13.01 1.14
N ARG A 378 11.58 12.53 -0.07
CA ARG A 378 10.64 11.45 -0.34
C ARG A 378 11.03 10.70 -1.61
N TYR A 379 10.66 9.43 -1.69
CA TYR A 379 10.83 8.65 -2.92
C TYR A 379 9.60 8.77 -3.81
N PRO A 380 9.75 9.02 -5.12
CA PRO A 380 8.60 9.12 -6.01
C PRO A 380 7.92 7.75 -6.20
N VAL A 381 6.62 7.73 -5.98
CA VAL A 381 5.75 6.58 -6.26
C VAL A 381 5.08 6.82 -7.61
N ASN A 382 5.76 6.44 -8.70
CA ASN A 382 5.25 6.56 -10.06
C ASN A 382 4.31 5.42 -10.46
#